data_AF-A0A6M0GZB3-F1
#
_entry.id   AF-A0A6M0GZB3-F1
#
_cell.length_a   1.000
_cell.length_b   1.000
_cell.length_c   1.000
_cell.angle_alpha   90.00
_cell.angle_beta   90.00
_cell.angle_gamma   90.00
#
_symmetry.space_group_name_H-M   'P 1'
#
loop_
_entity.id
_entity.type
_entity.pdbx_description
1 polymer ?
#
loop_
_entity_poly.entity_id
_entity_poly.type
_entity_poly.pdbx_seq_one_letter_code
_entity_poly.pdbx_strand_id
1 'polypeptide(L)'
;MSYTTKRQPQGKAKCYENILREVLIAELVAIDDYTNTLAYSDIKELNHVIEHILEEEKEHYGMILYLLRKVDREEYEMYKRVLKKDEFNEKPFKIQNGDNKKDKRTILNTIREDIKGEFEAVVLYEDLLDEIPDREGKNILHKIILDEKEHAEELTQVLLKIDKDKYGPISD
;
A
#
# COMPACT_ATOMS: atom_id res chain seq x y z
N MET A 1 -3.91 19.32 -0.58
CA MET A 1 -5.22 18.76 -0.17
C MET A 1 -4.92 17.70 0.88
N SER A 2 -5.73 17.56 1.93
CA SER A 2 -5.48 16.57 3.00
C SER A 2 -5.75 15.17 2.44
N TYR A 3 -4.72 14.33 2.34
CA TYR A 3 -4.80 12.94 1.85
C TYR A 3 -5.29 11.95 2.93
N THR A 4 -5.64 12.46 4.12
CA THR A 4 -6.07 11.69 5.29
C THR A 4 -7.21 10.74 4.96
N THR A 5 -7.03 9.46 5.27
CA THR A 5 -8.13 8.48 5.29
C THR A 5 -9.25 8.96 6.21
N LYS A 6 -10.51 8.78 5.78
CA LYS A 6 -11.67 9.02 6.64
C LYS A 6 -11.52 8.16 7.90
N ARG A 7 -11.41 8.81 9.07
CA ARG A 7 -11.49 8.26 10.45
C ARG A 7 -10.16 8.09 11.22
N GLN A 8 -9.00 8.40 10.65
CA GLN A 8 -7.72 8.34 11.37
C GLN A 8 -7.02 9.71 11.37
N PRO A 9 -6.50 10.21 12.51
CA PRO A 9 -5.56 11.33 12.52
C PRO A 9 -4.28 10.95 11.77
N GLN A 10 -3.65 11.91 11.08
CA GLN A 10 -2.33 11.68 10.48
C GLN A 10 -1.22 11.86 11.51
N GLY A 11 -0.31 10.89 11.58
CA GLY A 11 0.97 11.03 12.28
C GLY A 11 1.92 11.96 11.54
N LYS A 12 3.00 12.37 12.21
CA LYS A 12 4.09 13.12 11.60
C LYS A 12 5.23 12.17 11.23
N ALA A 13 5.69 12.20 9.98
CA ALA A 13 6.92 11.52 9.62
C ALA A 13 8.13 12.15 10.35
N LYS A 14 8.64 11.41 11.35
CA LYS A 14 9.81 11.81 12.16
C LYS A 14 11.12 11.15 11.73
N CYS A 15 11.05 10.05 10.98
CA CYS A 15 12.20 9.24 10.58
C CYS A 15 12.16 8.94 9.08
N TYR A 16 13.26 8.41 8.55
CA TYR A 16 13.42 8.15 7.12
C TYR A 16 12.40 7.11 6.63
N GLU A 17 12.15 6.08 7.44
CA GLU A 17 11.17 5.03 7.19
C GLU A 17 9.76 5.61 7.02
N ASN A 18 9.37 6.57 7.87
CA ASN A 18 8.06 7.22 7.76
C ASN A 18 7.96 8.18 6.57
N ILE A 19 9.06 8.82 6.18
CA ILE A 19 9.10 9.59 4.92
C ILE A 19 8.85 8.66 3.73
N LEU A 20 9.46 7.47 3.70
CA LEU A 20 9.22 6.49 2.63
C LEU A 20 7.75 6.01 2.61
N ARG A 21 7.12 5.83 3.78
CA ARG A 21 5.69 5.51 3.88
C ARG A 21 4.80 6.65 3.35
N GLU A 22 5.12 7.90 3.65
CA GLU A 22 4.41 9.05 3.08
C GLU A 22 4.51 9.10 1.56
N VAL A 23 5.67 8.77 0.99
CA VAL A 23 5.83 8.65 -0.46
C VAL A 23 4.97 7.50 -1.00
N LEU A 24 4.99 6.31 -0.38
CA LEU A 24 4.14 5.18 -0.78
C LEU A 24 2.65 5.54 -0.77
N ILE A 25 2.19 6.24 0.26
CA ILE A 25 0.82 6.75 0.37
C ILE A 25 0.50 7.68 -0.81
N ALA A 26 1.42 8.58 -1.15
CA ALA A 26 1.22 9.50 -2.27
C ALA A 26 1.11 8.75 -3.61
N GLU A 27 1.94 7.73 -3.84
CA GLU A 27 1.86 6.91 -5.05
C GLU A 27 0.53 6.14 -5.13
N LEU A 28 0.06 5.56 -4.01
CA LEU A 28 -1.25 4.87 -3.97
C LEU A 28 -2.41 5.81 -4.32
N VAL A 29 -2.40 7.04 -3.78
CA VAL A 29 -3.40 8.06 -4.11
C VAL A 29 -3.34 8.42 -5.59
N ALA A 30 -2.15 8.62 -6.15
CA ALA A 30 -1.98 8.95 -7.56
C ALA A 30 -2.50 7.81 -8.47
N ILE A 31 -2.15 6.56 -8.16
CA ILE A 31 -2.63 5.38 -8.89
C ILE A 31 -4.17 5.31 -8.88
N ASP A 32 -4.80 5.58 -7.74
CA ASP A 32 -6.26 5.60 -7.61
C ASP A 32 -6.90 6.76 -8.39
N ASP A 33 -6.35 7.97 -8.32
CA ASP A 33 -6.82 9.15 -9.04
C ASP A 33 -6.75 8.95 -10.57
N TYR A 34 -5.65 8.40 -11.08
CA TYR A 34 -5.51 8.08 -12.51
C TYR A 34 -6.43 6.92 -12.93
N THR A 35 -6.57 5.90 -12.08
CA THR A 35 -7.53 4.79 -12.33
C THR A 35 -8.96 5.32 -12.43
N ASN A 36 -9.34 6.26 -11.55
CA ASN A 36 -10.64 6.92 -11.58
C ASN A 36 -10.80 7.78 -12.84
N THR A 37 -9.79 8.54 -13.23
CA THR A 37 -9.80 9.33 -14.47
C THR A 37 -10.09 8.46 -15.70
N LEU A 38 -9.39 7.32 -15.83
CA LEU A 38 -9.62 6.32 -16.89
C LEU A 38 -10.98 5.63 -16.83
N ALA A 39 -11.71 5.73 -15.70
CA ALA A 39 -13.04 5.17 -15.56
C ALA A 39 -14.14 6.12 -16.08
N TYR A 40 -13.86 7.42 -16.16
CA TYR A 40 -14.84 8.45 -16.54
C TYR A 40 -14.51 9.16 -17.87
N SER A 41 -13.32 8.98 -18.41
CA SER A 41 -12.89 9.62 -19.67
C SER A 41 -13.14 8.74 -20.90
N ASP A 42 -13.84 9.30 -21.89
CA ASP A 42 -14.02 8.73 -23.23
C ASP A 42 -13.03 9.32 -24.27
N ILE A 43 -12.04 10.12 -23.84
CA ILE A 43 -11.08 10.79 -24.73
C ILE A 43 -9.86 9.88 -24.93
N LYS A 44 -9.69 9.36 -26.15
CA LYS A 44 -8.66 8.36 -26.45
C LYS A 44 -7.24 8.86 -26.23
N GLU A 45 -6.92 10.06 -26.71
CA GLU A 45 -5.59 10.65 -26.61
C GLU A 45 -5.21 10.93 -25.15
N LEU A 46 -6.17 11.39 -24.34
CA LEU A 46 -5.99 11.58 -22.90
C LEU A 46 -5.76 10.23 -22.22
N ASN A 47 -6.60 9.22 -22.51
CA ASN A 47 -6.50 7.91 -21.88
C ASN A 47 -5.14 7.27 -22.14
N HIS A 48 -4.58 7.43 -23.33
CA HIS A 48 -3.23 6.94 -23.64
C HIS A 48 -2.14 7.57 -22.76
N VAL A 49 -2.22 8.88 -22.51
CA VAL A 49 -1.27 9.59 -21.62
C VAL A 49 -1.45 9.14 -20.17
N ILE A 50 -2.70 9.02 -19.70
CA ILE A 50 -2.98 8.62 -18.32
C ILE A 50 -2.59 7.15 -18.07
N GLU A 51 -2.75 6.25 -19.04
CA GLU A 51 -2.26 4.87 -18.94
C GLU A 51 -0.74 4.82 -18.74
N HIS A 52 0.01 5.63 -19.50
CA HIS A 52 1.46 5.71 -19.34
C HIS A 52 1.86 6.22 -17.95
N ILE A 53 1.24 7.30 -17.46
CA ILE A 53 1.51 7.83 -16.13
C ILE A 53 1.16 6.80 -15.05
N LEU A 54 0.01 6.14 -15.17
CA LEU A 54 -0.43 5.10 -14.23
C LEU A 54 0.57 3.94 -14.14
N GLU A 55 1.18 3.53 -15.25
CA GLU A 55 2.24 2.53 -15.26
C GLU A 55 3.48 3.01 -14.48
N GLU A 56 3.88 4.27 -14.66
CA GLU A 56 5.00 4.88 -13.93
C GLU A 56 4.72 4.96 -12.41
N GLU A 57 3.54 5.41 -11.97
CA GLU A 57 3.24 5.48 -10.53
C GLU A 57 3.23 4.11 -9.85
N LYS A 58 2.83 3.05 -10.58
CA LYS A 58 2.95 1.66 -10.08
C LYS A 58 4.41 1.23 -9.94
N GLU A 59 5.27 1.63 -10.88
CA GLU A 59 6.71 1.40 -10.77
C GLU A 59 7.32 2.18 -9.59
N HIS A 60 6.95 3.45 -9.41
CA HIS A 60 7.37 4.27 -8.28
C HIS A 60 7.00 3.62 -6.95
N TYR A 61 5.74 3.18 -6.77
CA TYR A 61 5.30 2.43 -5.59
C TYR A 61 6.23 1.25 -5.31
N GLY A 62 6.51 0.44 -6.34
CA GLY A 62 7.37 -0.72 -6.21
C GLY A 62 8.81 -0.39 -5.82
N MET A 63 9.39 0.66 -6.41
CA MET A 63 10.73 1.14 -6.09
C MET A 63 10.85 1.59 -4.64
N ILE A 64 9.87 2.35 -4.15
CA ILE A 64 9.88 2.86 -2.79
C ILE A 64 9.65 1.72 -1.78
N LEU A 65 8.75 0.78 -2.07
CA LEU A 65 8.51 -0.35 -1.17
C LEU A 65 9.76 -1.26 -1.08
N TYR A 66 10.42 -1.48 -2.21
CA TYR A 66 11.71 -2.17 -2.22
C TYR A 66 12.76 -1.48 -1.36
N LEU A 67 12.81 -0.14 -1.39
CA LEU A 67 13.72 0.64 -0.54
C LEU A 67 13.31 0.59 0.93
N LEU A 68 12.03 0.70 1.26
CA LEU A 68 11.51 0.60 2.63
C LEU A 68 11.92 -0.74 3.26
N ARG A 69 11.71 -1.86 2.55
CA ARG A 69 12.13 -3.21 2.96
C ARG A 69 13.64 -3.37 3.14
N LYS A 70 14.48 -2.46 2.61
CA LYS A 70 15.93 -2.47 2.86
C LYS A 70 16.32 -1.71 4.12
N VAL A 71 15.55 -0.70 4.51
CA VAL A 71 15.94 0.24 5.57
C VAL A 71 15.16 0.00 6.86
N ASP A 72 13.88 -0.37 6.78
CA ASP A 72 13.10 -0.82 7.93
C ASP A 72 13.23 -2.33 8.09
N ARG A 73 14.00 -2.73 9.11
CA ARG A 73 14.25 -4.14 9.42
C ARG A 73 12.96 -4.87 9.81
N GLU A 74 12.05 -4.22 10.52
CA GLU A 74 10.82 -4.85 11.01
C GLU A 74 9.83 -5.08 9.87
N GLU A 75 9.68 -4.09 8.99
CA GLU A 75 8.94 -4.25 7.73
C GLU A 75 9.48 -5.44 6.94
N TYR A 76 10.80 -5.55 6.80
CA TYR A 76 11.42 -6.67 6.08
C TYR A 76 11.15 -8.04 6.74
N GLU A 77 11.14 -8.10 8.07
CA GLU A 77 10.77 -9.34 8.77
C GLU A 77 9.30 -9.69 8.55
N MET A 78 8.41 -8.70 8.53
CA MET A 78 6.98 -8.92 8.23
C MET A 78 6.79 -9.39 6.79
N TYR A 79 7.43 -8.74 5.81
CA TYR A 79 7.47 -9.19 4.42
C TYR A 79 7.88 -10.67 4.29
N LYS A 80 9.00 -11.06 4.91
CA LYS A 80 9.46 -12.46 4.90
C LYS A 80 8.50 -13.42 5.58
N ARG A 81 7.76 -12.97 6.59
CA ARG A 81 6.74 -13.77 7.25
C ARG A 81 5.56 -14.00 6.32
N VAL A 82 5.08 -12.95 5.66
CA VAL A 82 3.99 -13.02 4.67
C VAL A 82 4.35 -14.00 3.56
N LEU A 83 5.56 -13.91 2.99
CA LEU A 83 6.01 -14.85 1.95
C LEU A 83 6.03 -16.34 2.38
N LYS A 84 6.07 -16.63 3.67
CA LYS A 84 6.04 -18.00 4.18
C LYS A 84 4.62 -18.52 4.41
N LYS A 85 3.59 -17.68 4.33
CA LYS A 85 2.20 -18.12 4.52
C LYS A 85 1.75 -18.90 3.29
N ASP A 86 1.12 -20.05 3.53
CA ASP A 86 0.67 -20.97 2.47
C ASP A 86 -0.29 -20.29 1.48
N GLU A 87 -1.12 -19.36 1.97
CA GLU A 87 -2.07 -18.56 1.20
C GLU A 87 -1.42 -17.80 0.03
N PHE A 88 -0.14 -17.42 0.15
CA PHE A 88 0.60 -16.71 -0.90
C PHE A 88 1.49 -17.64 -1.74
N ASN A 89 1.65 -18.90 -1.35
CA ASN A 89 2.40 -19.93 -2.09
C ASN A 89 1.55 -20.65 -3.15
N GLU A 90 0.22 -20.47 -3.14
CA GLU A 90 -0.69 -21.08 -4.10
C GLU A 90 -0.90 -20.27 -5.39
N LYS A 91 -1.54 -20.91 -6.39
CA LYS A 91 -1.87 -20.39 -7.73
C LYS A 91 -2.51 -18.99 -7.67
N PRO A 92 -2.35 -18.14 -8.71
CA PRO A 92 -2.93 -16.79 -8.75
C PRO A 92 -4.42 -16.80 -8.40
N PHE A 93 -4.86 -15.80 -7.62
CA PHE A 93 -6.25 -15.68 -7.20
C PHE A 93 -7.17 -15.76 -8.42
N LYS A 94 -8.06 -16.77 -8.42
CA LYS A 94 -9.06 -16.90 -9.48
C LYS A 94 -10.08 -15.81 -9.28
N ILE A 95 -9.97 -14.74 -10.06
CA ILE A 95 -11.05 -13.77 -10.23
C ILE A 95 -12.22 -14.55 -10.83
N GLN A 96 -13.25 -14.83 -10.03
CA GLN A 96 -14.54 -15.24 -10.59
C GLN A 96 -15.06 -14.01 -11.32
N ASN A 97 -14.95 -14.00 -12.65
CA ASN A 97 -15.45 -12.90 -13.46
C ASN A 97 -16.96 -12.79 -13.26
N GLY A 98 -17.40 -11.93 -12.35
CA GLY A 98 -18.67 -11.25 -12.54
C GLY A 98 -18.52 -10.35 -13.75
N ASP A 99 -19.56 -10.25 -14.58
CA ASP A 99 -19.52 -9.62 -15.92
C ASP A 99 -19.13 -8.11 -15.94
N ASN A 100 -18.78 -7.50 -14.81
CA ASN A 100 -18.50 -6.08 -14.67
C ASN A 100 -17.01 -5.76 -14.42
N LYS A 101 -16.32 -5.23 -15.45
CA LYS A 101 -14.98 -4.62 -15.32
C LYS A 101 -14.90 -3.54 -14.23
N LYS A 102 -16.02 -2.87 -13.93
CA LYS A 102 -16.17 -1.88 -12.85
C LYS A 102 -15.85 -2.49 -11.48
N ASP A 103 -16.21 -3.76 -11.26
CA ASP A 103 -15.98 -4.44 -9.99
C ASP A 103 -14.48 -4.69 -9.76
N LYS A 104 -13.71 -4.98 -10.84
CA LYS A 104 -12.26 -5.18 -10.75
C LYS A 104 -11.50 -3.89 -10.39
N ARG A 105 -11.79 -2.76 -11.04
CA ARG A 105 -11.13 -1.48 -10.69
C ARG A 105 -11.51 -1.04 -9.28
N THR A 106 -12.77 -1.21 -8.92
CA THR A 106 -13.27 -0.87 -7.57
C THR A 106 -12.55 -1.68 -6.50
N ILE A 107 -12.40 -3.00 -6.66
CA ILE A 107 -11.69 -3.82 -5.66
C ILE A 107 -10.20 -3.46 -5.58
N LEU A 108 -9.53 -3.17 -6.70
CA LEU A 108 -8.13 -2.75 -6.69
C LEU A 108 -7.94 -1.43 -5.93
N ASN A 109 -8.79 -0.43 -6.19
CA ASN A 109 -8.75 0.82 -5.45
C ASN A 109 -9.05 0.61 -3.96
N THR A 110 -10.01 -0.26 -3.61
CA THR A 110 -10.26 -0.62 -2.19
C THR A 110 -9.02 -1.21 -1.53
N ILE A 111 -8.34 -2.16 -2.17
CA ILE A 111 -7.10 -2.75 -1.63
C ILE A 111 -6.01 -1.68 -1.47
N ARG A 112 -5.87 -0.75 -2.43
CA ARG A 112 -4.89 0.34 -2.34
C ARG A 112 -5.20 1.32 -1.21
N GLU A 113 -6.47 1.68 -1.02
CA GLU A 113 -6.90 2.49 0.14
C GLU A 113 -6.67 1.75 1.46
N ASP A 114 -6.86 0.43 1.51
CA ASP A 114 -6.57 -0.37 2.70
C ASP A 114 -5.06 -0.35 2.99
N ILE A 115 -4.18 -0.60 2.00
CA ILE A 115 -2.71 -0.50 2.14
C ILE A 115 -2.30 0.89 2.64
N LYS A 116 -2.87 1.94 2.04
CA LYS A 116 -2.64 3.32 2.45
C LYS A 116 -3.01 3.53 3.93
N GLY A 117 -4.15 2.99 4.36
CA GLY A 117 -4.58 3.02 5.75
C GLY A 117 -3.57 2.39 6.71
N GLU A 118 -3.01 1.23 6.33
CA GLU A 118 -1.98 0.55 7.13
C GLU A 118 -0.70 1.41 7.26
N PHE A 119 -0.22 2.01 6.17
CA PHE A 119 0.94 2.90 6.24
C PHE A 119 0.69 4.17 7.07
N GLU A 120 -0.50 4.77 6.95
CA GLU A 120 -0.88 5.92 7.79
C GLU A 120 -0.93 5.53 9.28
N ALA A 121 -1.42 4.33 9.60
CA ALA A 121 -1.45 3.80 10.95
C ALA A 121 -0.04 3.62 11.52
N VAL A 122 0.89 3.05 10.75
CA VAL A 122 2.30 2.91 11.17
C VAL A 122 2.91 4.28 11.46
N VAL A 123 2.75 5.26 10.57
CA VAL A 123 3.28 6.62 10.77
C VAL A 123 2.69 7.26 12.04
N LEU A 124 1.37 7.12 12.27
CA LEU A 124 0.70 7.62 13.48
C LEU A 124 1.22 6.95 14.75
N TYR A 125 1.28 5.63 14.77
CA TYR A 125 1.61 4.89 15.98
C TYR A 125 3.08 5.03 16.35
N GLU A 126 3.99 5.09 15.37
CA GLU A 126 5.40 5.40 15.63
C GLU A 126 5.58 6.83 16.16
N ASP A 127 4.79 7.80 15.67
CA ASP A 127 4.77 9.18 16.21
C ASP A 127 4.35 9.20 17.69
N LEU A 128 3.30 8.44 18.04
CA LEU A 128 2.73 8.35 19.38
C LEU A 128 3.55 7.51 20.37
N LEU A 129 4.41 6.61 19.90
CA LEU A 129 5.15 5.67 20.75
C LEU A 129 6.04 6.38 21.78
N ASP A 130 6.57 7.55 21.43
CA ASP A 130 7.36 8.40 22.33
C ASP A 130 6.53 9.03 23.45
N GLU A 131 5.23 9.23 23.23
CA GLU A 131 4.31 9.89 24.17
C GLU A 131 3.77 8.93 25.23
N ILE A 132 3.85 7.61 24.99
CA ILE A 132 3.39 6.60 25.94
C ILE A 132 4.33 6.56 27.16
N PRO A 133 3.84 6.78 28.40
CA PRO A 133 4.71 6.96 29.55
C PRO A 133 5.25 5.64 30.14
N ASP A 134 4.53 4.54 29.95
CA ASP A 134 4.83 3.26 30.58
C ASP A 134 5.29 2.19 29.59
N ARG A 135 6.02 1.19 30.09
CA ARG A 135 6.61 0.13 29.27
C ARG A 135 5.56 -0.82 28.69
N GLU A 136 4.47 -1.07 29.42
CA GLU A 136 3.42 -1.99 28.98
C GLU A 136 2.68 -1.41 27.77
N GLY A 137 2.26 -0.15 27.85
CA GLY A 137 1.67 0.59 26.74
C GLY A 137 2.59 0.65 25.52
N LYS A 138 3.89 0.94 25.71
CA LYS A 138 4.86 0.92 24.60
C LYS A 138 4.96 -0.44 23.93
N ASN A 139 5.00 -1.53 24.71
CA ASN A 139 5.07 -2.88 24.14
C ASN A 139 3.80 -3.25 23.36
N ILE A 140 2.62 -2.88 23.87
CA ILE A 140 1.34 -3.13 23.20
C ILE A 140 1.28 -2.34 21.89
N LEU A 141 1.59 -1.04 21.92
CA LEU A 141 1.57 -0.20 20.73
C LEU A 141 2.60 -0.66 19.69
N HIS A 142 3.80 -1.04 20.12
CA HIS A 142 4.81 -1.61 19.25
C HIS A 142 4.35 -2.92 18.58
N LYS A 143 3.62 -3.77 19.31
CA LYS A 143 3.02 -4.96 18.71
C LYS A 143 2.02 -4.59 17.62
N ILE A 144 1.15 -3.61 17.87
CA ILE A 144 0.17 -3.13 16.88
C ILE A 144 0.91 -2.61 15.64
N ILE A 145 1.97 -1.81 15.83
CA ILE A 145 2.80 -1.32 14.71
C ILE A 145 3.32 -2.48 13.85
N LEU A 146 3.81 -3.56 14.47
CA LEU A 146 4.27 -4.75 13.73
C LEU A 146 3.13 -5.44 12.98
N ASP A 147 1.94 -5.51 13.59
CA ASP A 147 0.75 -6.09 12.96
C ASP A 147 0.35 -5.26 11.71
N GLU A 148 0.36 -3.92 11.78
CA GLU A 148 0.02 -3.07 10.61
C GLU A 148 1.08 -3.16 9.49
N LYS A 149 2.38 -3.28 9.84
CA LYS A 149 3.44 -3.57 8.86
C LYS A 149 3.18 -4.93 8.18
N GLU A 150 2.72 -5.93 8.93
CA GLU A 150 2.34 -7.23 8.36
C GLU A 150 1.12 -7.12 7.43
N HIS A 151 0.08 -6.38 7.82
CA HIS A 151 -1.11 -6.17 6.99
C HIS A 151 -0.78 -5.46 5.66
N ALA A 152 0.07 -4.41 5.69
CA ALA A 152 0.51 -3.72 4.49
C ALA A 152 1.21 -4.68 3.50
N GLU A 153 2.02 -5.59 4.02
CA GLU A 153 2.72 -6.60 3.24
C GLU A 153 1.78 -7.68 2.69
N GLU A 154 0.80 -8.16 3.47
CA GLU A 154 -0.24 -9.08 3.02
C GLU A 154 -1.08 -8.49 1.88
N LEU A 155 -1.60 -7.28 2.09
CA LEU A 155 -2.41 -6.58 1.11
C LEU A 155 -1.62 -6.27 -0.16
N THR A 156 -0.32 -5.97 -0.03
CA THR A 156 0.56 -5.84 -1.19
C THR A 156 0.69 -7.16 -1.96
N GLN A 157 0.84 -8.31 -1.28
CA GLN A 157 0.85 -9.61 -1.98
C GLN A 157 -0.48 -9.91 -2.65
N VAL A 158 -1.60 -9.54 -2.03
CA VAL A 158 -2.92 -9.62 -2.66
C VAL A 158 -3.00 -8.75 -3.92
N LEU A 159 -2.55 -7.50 -3.83
CA LEU A 159 -2.50 -6.56 -4.95
C LEU A 159 -1.72 -7.15 -6.14
N LEU A 160 -0.50 -7.63 -5.90
CA LEU A 160 0.39 -8.19 -6.93
C LEU A 160 -0.19 -9.44 -7.60
N LYS A 161 -1.01 -10.23 -6.89
CA LYS A 161 -1.65 -11.42 -7.47
C LYS A 161 -2.92 -11.12 -8.28
N ILE A 162 -3.58 -9.98 -8.05
CA ILE A 162 -4.86 -9.61 -8.69
C ILE A 162 -4.64 -8.59 -9.83
N ASP A 163 -3.73 -7.66 -9.61
CA ASP A 163 -3.30 -6.71 -10.63
C ASP A 163 -2.30 -7.39 -11.57
N LYS A 164 -2.49 -7.20 -12.88
CA LYS A 164 -1.61 -7.82 -13.89
C LYS A 164 -0.45 -6.92 -14.29
N ASP A 165 -0.50 -5.67 -13.85
CA ASP A 165 0.48 -4.66 -14.18
C ASP A 165 1.74 -4.87 -13.34
N LYS A 166 2.85 -4.33 -13.84
CA LYS A 166 4.14 -4.43 -13.14
C LYS A 166 4.27 -3.30 -12.14
N TYR A 167 4.80 -3.63 -10.98
CA TYR A 167 5.19 -2.70 -9.91
C TYR A 167 6.72 -2.67 -9.80
N GLY A 168 7.43 -2.56 -10.92
CA GLY A 168 8.89 -2.49 -10.96
C GLY A 168 9.58 -3.63 -10.20
N PRO A 169 10.49 -3.35 -9.24
CA PRO A 169 11.39 -4.33 -8.62
C PRO A 169 10.70 -5.30 -7.65
N ILE A 170 9.41 -5.11 -7.35
CA ILE A 170 8.62 -6.02 -6.52
C ILE A 170 7.68 -6.91 -7.34
N SER A 171 7.74 -6.81 -8.68
CA SER A 171 7.05 -7.74 -9.57
C SER A 171 7.84 -9.04 -9.64
N ASP A 172 7.18 -10.19 -9.44
CA ASP A 172 7.78 -11.52 -9.63
C ASP A 172 8.27 -11.76 -11.07
#